data_AF-A0A132CFQ0-F1
#
_entry.id   AF-A0A132CFQ0-F1
#
_cell.length_a   1.000
_cell.length_b   1.000
_cell.length_c   1.000
_cell.angle_alpha   90.00
_cell.angle_beta   90.00
_cell.angle_gamma   90.00
#
_symmetry.space_group_name_H-M   'P 1'
#
loop_
_entity.id
_entity.type
_entity.pdbx_description
1 polymer ?
#
loop_
_entity_poly.entity_id
_entity_poly.type
_entity_poly.pdbx_seq_one_letter_code
_entity_poly.pdbx_strand_id
1 'polypeptide(L)'
;MQETQQHDAIDVFIGVDVGKGQHHAVALDRHGKRLYNKALPNDEAKLRALIAELKTHGRLLFVVDQPSTIGALPVAVARAEGILVAYLPGLAMRRIADLHAGEAKTDARDAAIIAEAARSMPHTLRSLRLADEQLAELTMLCGFDDDLAAQVTQTSNRIRGLLTQIHPALERVLGPRLDHPAVLDLLERYPSPAALAATSEKTLANRLTKLAPRMGKSLATEIVQALSEQAVIVPGTQAATIVMPRLAQQLAALRKQRDEIAAEVERLVLAHPLWPVLTSMPGVGVRTAARLLTEVAHKAFASAAHLAAYAGL
;
A
#
# COMPACT_ATOMS: atom_id res chain seq x y z
N MET A 1 5.06 8.58 -32.76
CA MET A 1 4.18 8.53 -33.95
C MET A 1 2.86 7.80 -33.70
N GLN A 2 2.84 6.63 -33.05
CA GLN A 2 1.58 5.89 -32.79
C GLN A 2 0.63 6.56 -31.77
N GLU A 3 1.14 7.21 -30.70
CA GLU A 3 0.27 7.85 -29.68
C GLU A 3 -0.44 9.10 -30.22
N THR A 4 0.21 9.91 -31.05
CA THR A 4 -0.39 11.10 -31.68
C THR A 4 -1.51 10.73 -32.67
N GLN A 5 -1.32 9.65 -33.45
CA GLN A 5 -2.36 9.14 -34.36
C GLN A 5 -3.60 8.60 -33.63
N GLN A 6 -3.45 8.11 -32.39
CA GLN A 6 -4.59 7.63 -31.60
C GLN A 6 -5.39 8.79 -30.99
N HIS A 7 -4.74 9.90 -30.60
CA HIS A 7 -5.43 11.08 -30.09
C HIS A 7 -6.28 11.76 -31.16
N ASP A 8 -5.78 11.86 -32.39
CA ASP A 8 -6.53 12.47 -33.50
C ASP A 8 -7.83 11.74 -33.88
N ALA A 9 -7.92 10.46 -33.54
CA ALA A 9 -9.11 9.66 -33.74
C ALA A 9 -10.12 9.75 -32.58
N ILE A 10 -9.86 10.55 -31.54
CA ILE A 10 -10.77 10.72 -30.38
C ILE A 10 -11.74 11.89 -30.62
N ASP A 11 -13.02 11.60 -30.43
CA ASP A 11 -14.13 12.55 -30.59
C ASP A 11 -14.58 13.14 -29.23
N VAL A 12 -14.50 12.35 -28.17
CA VAL A 12 -14.96 12.74 -26.82
C VAL A 12 -13.93 12.40 -25.74
N PHE A 13 -13.66 13.38 -24.89
CA PHE A 13 -12.71 13.33 -23.79
C PHE A 13 -13.45 13.34 -22.46
N ILE A 14 -13.34 12.25 -21.72
CA ILE A 14 -14.01 12.06 -20.42
C ILE A 14 -12.96 12.21 -19.33
N GLY A 15 -13.06 13.30 -18.56
CA GLY A 15 -12.28 13.48 -17.34
C GLY A 15 -13.10 13.06 -16.13
N VAL A 16 -12.51 12.22 -15.29
CA VAL A 16 -13.15 11.71 -14.07
C VAL A 16 -12.27 11.99 -12.88
N ASP A 17 -12.79 12.80 -11.97
CA ASP A 17 -12.22 12.97 -10.63
C ASP A 17 -12.80 11.88 -9.71
N VAL A 18 -11.95 10.99 -9.22
CA VAL A 18 -12.40 9.75 -8.57
C VAL A 18 -12.55 9.92 -7.06
N GLY A 19 -13.78 9.79 -6.55
CA GLY A 19 -14.07 9.74 -5.11
C GLY A 19 -14.60 8.39 -4.61
N LYS A 20 -14.52 8.15 -3.29
CA LYS A 20 -14.88 6.86 -2.66
C LYS A 20 -16.34 6.43 -2.89
N GLY A 21 -17.28 7.36 -2.69
CA GLY A 21 -18.72 7.11 -2.84
C GLY A 21 -19.30 7.61 -4.16
N GLN A 22 -18.82 8.76 -4.63
CA GLN A 22 -19.16 9.33 -5.92
C GLN A 22 -17.89 9.87 -6.56
N HIS A 23 -17.75 9.64 -7.85
CA HIS A 23 -16.84 10.36 -8.73
C HIS A 23 -17.56 11.60 -9.27
N HIS A 24 -16.83 12.46 -9.97
CA HIS A 24 -17.43 13.47 -10.83
C HIS A 24 -16.88 13.30 -12.25
N ALA A 25 -17.77 13.25 -13.24
CA ALA A 25 -17.36 13.08 -14.63
C ALA A 25 -17.74 14.31 -15.46
N VAL A 26 -16.82 14.74 -16.31
CA VAL A 26 -17.02 15.77 -17.33
C VAL A 26 -16.61 15.20 -18.67
N ALA A 27 -17.47 15.34 -19.68
CA ALA A 27 -17.16 14.94 -21.04
C ALA A 27 -17.18 16.16 -21.98
N LEU A 28 -16.12 16.30 -22.78
CA LEU A 28 -15.97 17.36 -23.77
C LEU A 28 -15.87 16.72 -25.16
N ASP A 29 -16.49 17.33 -26.16
CA ASP A 29 -16.19 17.01 -27.56
C ASP A 29 -14.85 17.62 -27.99
N ARG A 30 -14.42 17.32 -29.23
CA ARG A 30 -13.21 17.87 -29.84
C ARG A 30 -13.11 19.41 -29.78
N HIS A 31 -14.24 20.10 -29.91
CA HIS A 31 -14.33 21.56 -29.90
C HIS A 31 -14.40 22.16 -28.49
N GLY A 32 -14.38 21.32 -27.45
CA GLY A 32 -14.49 21.75 -26.06
C GLY A 32 -15.94 21.98 -25.61
N LYS A 33 -16.93 21.61 -26.42
CA LYS A 33 -18.33 21.66 -26.00
C LYS A 33 -18.57 20.57 -24.96
N ARG A 34 -19.18 20.98 -23.84
CA ARG A 34 -19.52 20.08 -22.74
C ARG A 34 -20.71 19.19 -23.12
N LEU A 35 -20.47 17.89 -23.20
CA LEU A 35 -21.48 16.86 -23.42
C LEU A 35 -22.03 16.30 -22.11
N TYR A 36 -21.20 16.25 -21.06
CA TYR A 36 -21.57 15.73 -19.74
C TYR A 36 -20.88 16.51 -18.63
N ASN A 37 -21.55 16.65 -17.48
CA ASN A 37 -21.00 17.23 -16.24
C ASN A 37 -21.91 16.92 -15.06
N LYS A 38 -21.70 15.78 -14.41
CA LYS A 38 -22.49 15.36 -13.25
C LYS A 38 -21.65 14.49 -12.31
N ALA A 39 -22.08 14.44 -11.06
CA ALA A 39 -21.67 13.39 -10.14
C ALA A 39 -22.00 12.02 -10.74
N LEU A 40 -21.12 11.07 -10.52
CA LEU A 40 -21.20 9.70 -11.02
C LEU A 40 -20.98 8.76 -9.86
N PRO A 41 -22.01 8.03 -9.39
CA PRO A 41 -21.83 7.04 -8.33
C PRO A 41 -20.74 6.03 -8.68
N ASN A 42 -19.98 5.60 -7.68
CA ASN A 42 -18.99 4.53 -7.84
C ASN A 42 -19.71 3.16 -7.98
N ASP A 43 -20.29 2.95 -9.15
CA ASP A 43 -21.17 1.84 -9.49
C ASP A 43 -20.97 1.42 -10.96
N GLU A 44 -20.79 0.12 -11.20
CA GLU A 44 -20.51 -0.40 -12.54
C GLU A 44 -21.62 -0.10 -13.54
N ALA A 45 -22.90 -0.25 -13.16
CA ALA A 45 -24.00 -0.03 -14.07
C ALA A 45 -24.10 1.46 -14.47
N LYS A 46 -23.84 2.38 -13.53
CA LYS A 46 -23.77 3.83 -13.82
C LYS A 46 -22.58 4.18 -14.71
N LEU A 47 -21.41 3.58 -14.47
CA LEU A 47 -20.23 3.76 -15.33
C LEU A 47 -20.51 3.28 -16.76
N ARG A 48 -21.07 2.08 -16.92
CA ARG A 48 -21.45 1.54 -18.23
C ARG A 48 -22.52 2.39 -18.92
N ALA A 49 -23.52 2.87 -18.18
CA ALA A 49 -24.57 3.74 -18.74
C ALA A 49 -23.99 5.05 -19.29
N LEU A 50 -23.10 5.71 -18.53
CA LEU A 50 -22.39 6.91 -18.98
C LEU A 50 -21.58 6.63 -20.26
N ILE A 51 -20.83 5.52 -20.26
CA ILE A 51 -20.02 5.11 -21.41
C ILE A 51 -20.90 4.86 -22.64
N ALA A 52 -22.00 4.13 -22.48
CA ALA A 52 -22.92 3.81 -23.57
C ALA A 52 -23.58 5.08 -24.14
N GLU A 53 -23.98 6.02 -23.29
CA GLU A 53 -24.48 7.34 -23.69
C GLU A 53 -23.43 8.10 -24.50
N LEU A 54 -22.19 8.19 -24.01
CA LEU A 54 -21.17 8.98 -24.69
C LEU A 54 -20.64 8.32 -25.98
N LYS A 55 -20.66 6.99 -26.08
CA LYS A 55 -20.27 6.24 -27.29
C LYS A 55 -21.07 6.67 -28.53
N THR A 56 -22.30 7.18 -28.38
CA THR A 56 -23.09 7.67 -29.52
C THR A 56 -22.49 8.91 -30.17
N HIS A 57 -21.56 9.59 -29.49
CA HIS A 57 -20.87 10.79 -29.99
C HIS A 57 -19.52 10.48 -30.65
N GLY A 58 -19.08 9.21 -30.69
CA GLY A 58 -17.86 8.79 -31.36
C GLY A 58 -16.88 8.06 -30.46
N ARG A 59 -15.60 8.11 -30.80
CA ARG A 59 -14.53 7.41 -30.08
C ARG A 59 -14.18 8.15 -28.79
N LEU A 60 -14.13 7.39 -27.70
CA LEU A 60 -13.92 7.93 -26.36
C LEU A 60 -12.45 7.81 -25.91
N LEU A 61 -12.00 8.78 -25.14
CA LEU A 61 -10.84 8.69 -24.26
C LEU A 61 -11.28 8.92 -22.81
N PHE A 62 -11.05 7.94 -21.95
CA PHE A 62 -11.40 7.99 -20.54
C PHE A 62 -10.14 8.29 -19.70
N VAL A 63 -10.17 9.35 -18.91
CA VAL A 63 -9.01 9.83 -18.16
C VAL A 63 -9.35 10.02 -16.68
N VAL A 64 -8.50 9.47 -15.82
CA VAL A 64 -8.58 9.61 -14.36
C VAL A 64 -7.32 10.29 -13.81
N ASP A 65 -7.42 10.95 -12.66
CA ASP A 65 -6.26 11.47 -11.91
C ASP A 65 -5.56 10.36 -11.10
N GLN A 66 -6.33 9.40 -10.59
CA GLN A 66 -5.86 8.28 -9.77
C GLN A 66 -6.29 6.93 -10.37
N PRO A 67 -5.40 6.23 -11.09
CA PRO A 67 -5.75 4.98 -11.77
C PRO A 67 -5.87 3.77 -10.83
N SER A 68 -5.24 3.83 -9.65
CA SER A 68 -5.25 2.76 -8.65
C SER A 68 -6.23 3.07 -7.52
N THR A 69 -6.63 2.06 -6.75
CA THR A 69 -7.58 2.17 -5.62
C THR A 69 -8.96 2.68 -6.07
N ILE A 70 -9.29 3.94 -5.83
CA ILE A 70 -10.60 4.54 -6.11
C ILE A 70 -10.91 4.53 -7.62
N GLY A 71 -9.94 4.78 -8.49
CA GLY A 71 -10.15 4.75 -9.94
C GLY A 71 -10.06 3.37 -10.58
N ALA A 72 -9.79 2.31 -9.81
CA ALA A 72 -9.60 0.96 -10.36
C ALA A 72 -10.85 0.46 -11.11
N LEU A 73 -12.04 0.61 -10.52
CA LEU A 73 -13.29 0.19 -11.15
C LEU A 73 -13.62 1.03 -12.39
N PRO A 74 -13.63 2.39 -12.36
CA PRO A 74 -13.83 3.20 -13.56
C PRO A 74 -12.91 2.82 -14.72
N VAL A 75 -11.61 2.62 -14.44
CA VAL A 75 -10.61 2.19 -15.43
C VAL A 75 -10.94 0.80 -15.99
N ALA A 76 -11.29 -0.16 -15.13
CA ALA A 76 -11.63 -1.52 -15.54
C ALA A 76 -12.91 -1.57 -16.40
N VAL A 77 -13.96 -0.83 -16.02
CA VAL A 77 -15.21 -0.76 -16.80
C VAL A 77 -14.97 -0.10 -18.16
N ALA A 78 -14.25 1.03 -18.21
CA ALA A 78 -13.91 1.69 -19.47
C ALA A 78 -13.15 0.74 -20.42
N ARG A 79 -12.21 -0.05 -19.88
CA ARG A 79 -11.48 -1.07 -20.64
C ARG A 79 -12.36 -2.21 -21.13
N ALA A 80 -13.22 -2.75 -20.28
CA ALA A 80 -14.16 -3.81 -20.65
C ALA A 80 -15.12 -3.36 -21.77
N GLU A 81 -15.38 -2.06 -21.85
CA GLU A 81 -16.15 -1.40 -22.90
C GLU A 81 -15.33 -1.06 -24.16
N GLY A 82 -14.04 -1.43 -24.21
CA GLY A 82 -13.15 -1.19 -25.35
C GLY A 82 -12.70 0.27 -25.51
N ILE A 83 -12.78 1.08 -24.46
CA ILE A 83 -12.39 2.50 -24.48
C ILE A 83 -10.90 2.64 -24.22
N LEU A 84 -10.27 3.63 -24.87
CA LEU A 84 -8.90 4.03 -24.53
C LEU A 84 -8.87 4.69 -23.15
N VAL A 85 -7.94 4.27 -22.30
CA VAL A 85 -7.80 4.82 -20.94
C VAL A 85 -6.42 5.44 -20.75
N ALA A 86 -6.39 6.61 -20.13
CA ALA A 86 -5.18 7.30 -19.72
C ALA A 86 -5.31 7.79 -18.27
N TYR A 87 -4.19 8.21 -17.69
CA TYR A 87 -4.20 8.97 -16.44
C TYR A 87 -3.47 10.30 -16.58
N LEU A 88 -3.94 11.30 -15.83
CA LEU A 88 -3.29 12.61 -15.71
C LEU A 88 -2.49 12.63 -14.39
N PRO A 89 -1.14 12.67 -14.42
CA PRO A 89 -0.35 12.69 -13.21
C PRO A 89 -0.64 13.93 -12.33
N GLY A 90 -0.68 13.77 -11.00
CA GLY A 90 -1.02 14.84 -10.07
C GLY A 90 -0.14 16.11 -10.19
N LEU A 91 1.15 15.98 -10.54
CA LEU A 91 2.01 17.14 -10.81
C LEU A 91 1.56 17.93 -12.06
N ALA A 92 1.14 17.23 -13.12
CA ALA A 92 0.60 17.87 -14.32
C ALA A 92 -0.75 18.51 -14.01
N MET A 93 -1.63 17.80 -13.31
CA MET A 93 -2.92 18.31 -12.85
C MET A 93 -2.76 19.60 -12.03
N ARG A 94 -1.84 19.62 -11.06
CA ARG A 94 -1.57 20.82 -10.23
C ARG A 94 -1.12 22.02 -11.07
N ARG A 95 -0.20 21.82 -12.02
CA ARG A 95 0.27 22.90 -12.91
C ARG A 95 -0.85 23.47 -13.78
N ILE A 96 -1.78 22.63 -14.21
CA ILE A 96 -2.95 23.06 -15.01
C ILE A 96 -3.99 23.75 -14.11
N ALA A 97 -4.18 23.28 -12.88
CA ALA A 97 -5.06 23.90 -11.90
C ALA A 97 -4.58 25.31 -11.51
N ASP A 98 -3.27 25.54 -11.44
CA ASP A 98 -2.67 26.86 -11.16
C ASP A 98 -3.00 27.91 -12.25
N LEU A 99 -3.31 27.50 -13.49
CA LEU A 99 -3.79 28.40 -14.55
C LEU A 99 -5.20 28.94 -14.28
N HIS A 100 -5.90 28.38 -13.29
CA HIS A 100 -7.24 28.74 -12.85
C HIS A 100 -7.22 29.28 -11.39
N ALA A 101 -6.17 30.01 -11.03
CA ALA A 101 -5.97 30.53 -9.67
C ALA A 101 -7.15 31.41 -9.20
N GLY A 102 -7.61 31.19 -7.96
CA GLY A 102 -8.67 31.99 -7.32
C GLY A 102 -10.05 31.31 -7.25
N GLU A 103 -10.26 30.23 -8.00
CA GLU A 103 -11.49 29.42 -7.88
C GLU A 103 -11.38 28.41 -6.72
N ALA A 104 -12.50 28.13 -6.05
CA ALA A 104 -12.56 27.08 -5.03
C ALA A 104 -12.32 25.69 -5.65
N LYS A 105 -11.69 24.78 -4.90
CA LYS A 105 -11.52 23.39 -5.32
C LYS A 105 -12.89 22.68 -5.27
N THR A 106 -13.30 22.08 -6.39
CA THR A 106 -14.54 21.28 -6.48
C THR A 106 -14.31 20.08 -7.40
N ASP A 107 -14.96 18.96 -7.13
CA ASP A 107 -14.81 17.73 -7.91
C ASP A 107 -15.20 17.94 -9.39
N ALA A 108 -16.20 18.81 -9.63
CA ALA A 108 -16.61 19.22 -10.97
C ALA A 108 -15.53 19.98 -11.75
N ARG A 109 -14.76 20.81 -11.05
CA ARG A 109 -13.63 21.55 -11.63
C ARG A 109 -12.48 20.60 -11.92
N ASP A 110 -12.14 19.74 -10.98
CA ASP A 110 -11.04 18.78 -11.15
C ASP A 110 -11.33 17.83 -12.32
N ALA A 111 -12.55 17.31 -12.44
CA ALA A 111 -13.00 16.52 -13.59
C ALA A 111 -12.94 17.31 -14.92
N ALA A 112 -13.32 18.59 -14.91
CA ALA A 112 -13.23 19.45 -16.09
C ALA A 112 -11.78 19.72 -16.51
N ILE A 113 -10.88 19.94 -15.56
CA ILE A 113 -9.43 20.09 -15.80
C ILE A 113 -8.88 18.84 -16.46
N ILE A 114 -9.25 17.65 -15.97
CA ILE A 114 -8.81 16.37 -16.54
C ILE A 114 -9.30 16.22 -17.98
N ALA A 115 -10.59 16.50 -18.24
CA ALA A 115 -11.18 16.40 -19.58
C ALA A 115 -10.52 17.38 -20.57
N GLU A 116 -10.29 18.61 -20.13
CA GLU A 116 -9.66 19.65 -20.96
C GLU A 116 -8.19 19.33 -21.22
N ALA A 117 -7.43 18.88 -20.21
CA ALA A 117 -6.05 18.43 -20.39
C ALA A 117 -5.96 17.27 -21.39
N ALA A 118 -6.91 16.33 -21.34
CA ALA A 118 -6.96 15.24 -22.29
C ALA A 118 -7.22 15.70 -23.73
N ARG A 119 -8.06 16.72 -23.89
CA ARG A 119 -8.43 17.30 -25.19
C ARG A 119 -7.31 18.14 -25.80
N SER A 120 -6.72 19.06 -25.04
CA SER A 120 -5.80 20.08 -25.54
C SER A 120 -4.31 19.80 -25.26
N MET A 121 -4.00 18.93 -24.30
CA MET A 121 -2.63 18.68 -23.84
C MET A 121 -2.30 17.17 -23.74
N PRO A 122 -2.47 16.37 -24.81
CA PRO A 122 -2.28 14.91 -24.76
C PRO A 122 -0.90 14.45 -24.30
N HIS A 123 0.15 15.27 -24.50
CA HIS A 123 1.51 14.99 -24.06
C HIS A 123 1.67 14.96 -22.51
N THR A 124 0.70 15.51 -21.78
CA THR A 124 0.66 15.47 -20.30
C THR A 124 0.10 14.14 -19.78
N LEU A 125 -0.61 13.40 -20.62
CA LEU A 125 -1.23 12.13 -20.25
C LEU A 125 -0.20 10.99 -20.21
N ARG A 126 -0.58 9.92 -19.52
CA ARG A 126 0.13 8.66 -19.51
C ARG A 126 -0.85 7.55 -19.87
N SER A 127 -0.53 6.79 -20.90
CA SER A 127 -1.36 5.67 -21.34
C SER A 127 -1.38 4.58 -20.28
N LEU A 128 -2.57 4.17 -19.86
CA LEU A 128 -2.75 3.00 -19.02
C LEU A 128 -2.94 1.79 -19.95
N ARG A 129 -1.84 1.19 -20.41
CA ARG A 129 -1.88 -0.11 -21.11
C ARG A 129 -2.47 -1.18 -20.19
N LEU A 130 -3.00 -2.27 -20.78
CA LEU A 130 -3.43 -3.48 -20.06
C LEU A 130 -2.40 -3.76 -18.97
N ALA A 131 -2.81 -3.56 -17.71
CA ALA A 131 -2.00 -4.05 -16.61
C ALA A 131 -2.06 -5.57 -16.75
N ASP A 132 -0.89 -6.21 -16.81
CA ASP A 132 -0.81 -7.65 -16.65
C ASP A 132 -1.57 -8.02 -15.38
N GLU A 133 -2.49 -8.97 -15.46
CA GLU A 133 -3.26 -9.44 -14.31
C GLU A 133 -2.32 -9.84 -13.16
N GLN A 134 -1.16 -10.43 -13.50
CA GLN A 134 -0.10 -10.75 -12.56
C GLN A 134 0.47 -9.50 -11.87
N LEU A 135 0.61 -8.39 -12.59
CA LEU A 135 1.13 -7.14 -12.04
C LEU A 135 0.12 -6.44 -11.12
N ALA A 136 -1.17 -6.51 -11.46
CA ALA A 136 -2.24 -6.00 -10.62
C ALA A 136 -2.34 -6.80 -9.31
N GLU A 137 -2.30 -8.13 -9.40
CA GLU A 137 -2.26 -9.04 -8.25
C GLU A 137 -1.04 -8.77 -7.37
N LEU A 138 0.15 -8.68 -7.97
CA LEU A 138 1.39 -8.39 -7.27
C LEU A 138 1.36 -7.02 -6.57
N THR A 139 0.78 -6.01 -7.22
CA THR A 139 0.62 -4.66 -6.63
C THR A 139 -0.27 -4.70 -5.40
N MET A 140 -1.38 -5.45 -5.46
CA MET A 140 -2.29 -5.62 -4.33
C MET A 140 -1.59 -6.32 -3.15
N LEU A 141 -0.87 -7.41 -3.40
CA LEU A 141 -0.17 -8.15 -2.36
C LEU A 141 1.00 -7.37 -1.75
N CYS A 142 1.78 -6.66 -2.57
CA CYS A 142 2.88 -5.82 -2.07
C CYS A 142 2.37 -4.64 -1.23
N GLY A 143 1.23 -4.05 -1.60
CA GLY A 143 0.57 -3.02 -0.80
C GLY A 143 0.05 -3.58 0.54
N PHE A 144 -0.52 -4.78 0.54
CA PHE A 144 -0.96 -5.43 1.76
C PHE A 144 0.21 -5.82 2.68
N ASP A 145 1.37 -6.27 2.16
CA ASP A 145 2.58 -6.48 2.98
C ASP A 145 3.07 -5.18 3.63
N ASP A 146 2.98 -4.04 2.95
CA ASP A 146 3.33 -2.74 3.53
C ASP A 146 2.40 -2.37 4.70
N ASP A 147 1.09 -2.57 4.53
CA ASP A 147 0.11 -2.35 5.60
C ASP A 147 0.38 -3.25 6.81
N LEU A 148 0.68 -4.53 6.56
CA LEU A 148 1.04 -5.47 7.62
C LEU A 148 2.35 -5.06 8.31
N ALA A 149 3.36 -4.60 7.56
CA ALA A 149 4.62 -4.12 8.12
C ALA A 149 4.41 -2.91 9.05
N ALA A 150 3.54 -1.98 8.66
CA ALA A 150 3.16 -0.85 9.49
C ALA A 150 2.45 -1.30 10.78
N GLN A 151 1.52 -2.26 10.68
CA GLN A 151 0.81 -2.82 11.83
C GLN A 151 1.73 -3.61 12.78
N VAL A 152 2.69 -4.37 12.24
CA VAL A 152 3.75 -5.04 13.03
C VAL A 152 4.54 -4.02 13.84
N THR A 153 4.98 -2.94 13.18
CA THR A 153 5.73 -1.86 13.83
C THR A 153 4.90 -1.18 14.93
N GLN A 154 3.65 -0.85 14.62
CA GLN A 154 2.72 -0.23 15.58
C GLN A 154 2.49 -1.12 16.80
N THR A 155 2.20 -2.41 16.59
CA THR A 155 1.92 -3.36 17.67
C THR A 155 3.17 -3.63 18.52
N SER A 156 4.33 -3.78 17.88
CA SER A 156 5.63 -3.90 18.58
C SER A 156 5.88 -2.68 19.48
N ASN A 157 5.72 -1.47 18.95
CA ASN A 157 5.87 -0.24 19.72
C ASN A 157 4.84 -0.12 20.85
N ARG A 158 3.62 -0.67 20.68
CA ARG A 158 2.62 -0.71 21.76
C ARG A 158 3.05 -1.63 22.89
N ILE A 159 3.63 -2.80 22.59
CA ILE A 159 4.20 -3.72 23.59
C ILE A 159 5.38 -3.04 24.31
N ARG A 160 6.30 -2.44 23.55
CA ARG A 160 7.45 -1.71 24.13
C ARG A 160 6.99 -0.59 25.05
N GLY A 161 6.04 0.23 24.62
CA GLY A 161 5.48 1.31 25.43
C GLY A 161 4.82 0.79 26.72
N LEU A 162 4.11 -0.34 26.67
CA LEU A 162 3.55 -0.97 27.86
C LEU A 162 4.66 -1.46 28.81
N LEU A 163 5.70 -2.10 28.29
CA LEU A 163 6.86 -2.53 29.09
C LEU A 163 7.61 -1.32 29.68
N THR A 164 7.84 -0.25 28.92
CA THR A 164 8.44 0.99 29.43
C THR A 164 7.60 1.60 30.54
N GLN A 165 6.26 1.56 30.42
CA GLN A 165 5.37 2.10 31.45
C GLN A 165 5.41 1.29 32.75
N ILE A 166 5.39 -0.05 32.68
CA ILE A 166 5.25 -0.89 33.88
C ILE A 166 6.58 -1.36 34.45
N HIS A 167 7.60 -1.53 33.61
CA HIS A 167 8.90 -2.10 33.99
C HIS A 167 10.03 -1.82 32.95
N PRO A 168 10.62 -0.60 32.91
CA PRO A 168 11.66 -0.23 31.95
C PRO A 168 12.84 -1.20 31.80
N ALA A 169 13.29 -1.84 32.88
CA ALA A 169 14.39 -2.82 32.81
C ALA A 169 14.00 -4.08 32.00
N LEU A 170 12.74 -4.51 32.03
CA LEU A 170 12.25 -5.61 31.20
C LEU A 170 12.11 -5.19 29.75
N GLU A 171 11.75 -3.93 29.47
CA GLU A 171 11.73 -3.42 28.10
C GLU A 171 13.12 -3.50 27.47
N ARG A 172 14.17 -3.14 28.21
CA ARG A 172 15.56 -3.20 27.74
C ARG A 172 15.97 -4.60 27.28
N VAL A 173 15.43 -5.64 27.92
CA VAL A 173 15.72 -7.05 27.63
C VAL A 173 14.77 -7.61 26.56
N LEU A 174 13.46 -7.41 26.70
CA LEU A 174 12.46 -8.04 25.84
C LEU A 174 12.16 -7.24 24.57
N GLY A 175 12.19 -5.91 24.66
CA GLY A 175 11.84 -4.98 23.59
C GLY A 175 12.63 -5.19 22.29
N PRO A 176 13.97 -5.26 22.32
CA PRO A 176 14.79 -5.55 21.14
C PRO A 176 14.57 -6.95 20.54
N ARG A 177 13.85 -7.83 21.23
CA ARG A 177 13.67 -9.24 20.88
C ARG A 177 12.22 -9.60 20.58
N LEU A 178 11.33 -8.61 20.46
CA LEU A 178 9.92 -8.81 20.08
C LEU A 178 9.75 -9.40 18.68
N ASP A 179 10.81 -9.41 17.87
CA ASP A 179 10.84 -10.15 16.61
C ASP A 179 10.84 -11.67 16.78
N HIS A 180 11.24 -12.16 17.94
CA HIS A 180 11.44 -13.58 18.18
C HIS A 180 10.17 -14.24 18.74
N PRO A 181 9.67 -15.35 18.15
CA PRO A 181 8.41 -15.99 18.57
C PRO A 181 8.43 -16.44 20.03
N ALA A 182 9.59 -16.87 20.54
CA ALA A 182 9.78 -17.21 21.95
C ALA A 182 9.45 -16.08 22.93
N VAL A 183 9.69 -14.82 22.55
CA VAL A 183 9.41 -13.66 23.42
C VAL A 183 7.92 -13.37 23.44
N LEU A 184 7.24 -13.46 22.30
CA LEU A 184 5.79 -13.29 22.22
C LEU A 184 5.06 -14.40 22.99
N ASP A 185 5.51 -15.65 22.83
CA ASP A 185 5.01 -16.80 23.57
C ASP A 185 5.21 -16.63 25.09
N LEU A 186 6.36 -16.07 25.51
CA LEU A 186 6.62 -15.77 26.91
C LEU A 186 5.67 -14.69 27.44
N LEU A 187 5.50 -13.58 26.71
CA LEU A 187 4.65 -12.44 27.11
C LEU A 187 3.16 -12.80 27.10
N GLU A 188 2.74 -13.74 26.28
CA GLU A 188 1.39 -14.28 26.30
C GLU A 188 1.13 -15.10 27.58
N ARG A 189 2.11 -15.91 28.00
CA ARG A 189 1.97 -16.83 29.14
C ARG A 189 2.28 -16.17 30.49
N TYR A 190 3.20 -15.22 30.52
CA TYR A 190 3.63 -14.50 31.72
C TYR A 190 3.54 -12.98 31.47
N PRO A 191 2.32 -12.42 31.48
CA PRO A 191 2.04 -11.09 30.93
C PRO A 191 2.39 -9.90 31.82
N SER A 192 2.97 -10.13 32.99
CA SER A 192 3.32 -9.08 33.94
C SER A 192 4.67 -9.37 34.62
N PRO A 193 5.35 -8.34 35.15
CA PRO A 193 6.59 -8.54 35.91
C PRO A 193 6.39 -9.51 37.09
N ALA A 194 5.24 -9.42 37.78
CA ALA A 194 4.91 -10.32 38.88
C ALA A 194 4.72 -11.77 38.41
N ALA A 195 4.09 -12.01 37.25
CA ALA A 195 3.93 -13.35 36.69
C ALA A 195 5.27 -13.97 36.25
N LEU A 196 6.16 -13.14 35.70
CA LEU A 196 7.53 -13.55 35.36
C LEU A 196 8.33 -13.87 36.63
N ALA A 197 8.29 -13.01 37.65
CA ALA A 197 9.00 -13.19 38.92
C ALA A 197 8.49 -14.39 39.74
N ALA A 198 7.21 -14.74 39.62
CA ALA A 198 6.64 -15.94 40.22
C ALA A 198 7.12 -17.24 39.56
N THR A 199 7.84 -17.16 38.43
CA THR A 199 8.34 -18.31 37.68
C THR A 199 9.84 -18.46 37.87
N SER A 200 10.31 -19.67 38.20
CA SER A 200 11.75 -19.93 38.35
C SER A 200 12.52 -19.73 37.03
N GLU A 201 13.78 -19.29 37.11
CA GLU A 201 14.67 -19.14 35.96
C GLU A 201 14.73 -20.42 35.09
N LYS A 202 14.80 -21.60 35.73
CA LYS A 202 14.80 -22.89 35.04
C LYS A 202 13.55 -23.09 34.18
N THR A 203 12.38 -22.70 34.68
CA THR A 203 11.12 -22.81 33.94
C THR A 203 11.06 -21.82 32.78
N LEU A 204 11.50 -20.58 33.00
CA LEU A 204 11.62 -19.57 31.94
C LEU A 204 12.56 -20.05 30.83
N ALA A 205 13.75 -20.53 31.18
CA ALA A 205 14.73 -21.07 30.25
C ALA A 205 14.17 -22.25 29.46
N ASN A 206 13.55 -23.22 30.14
CA ASN A 206 12.91 -24.37 29.48
C ASN A 206 11.82 -23.95 28.50
N ARG A 207 11.05 -22.91 28.82
CA ARG A 207 10.01 -22.40 27.91
C ARG A 207 10.63 -21.72 26.69
N LEU A 208 11.55 -20.79 26.91
CA LEU A 208 12.21 -20.03 25.85
C LEU A 208 12.99 -20.96 24.90
N THR A 209 13.73 -21.94 25.43
CA THR A 209 14.53 -22.88 24.63
C THR A 209 13.70 -23.71 23.65
N LYS A 210 12.40 -23.91 23.87
CA LYS A 210 11.52 -24.61 22.91
C LYS A 210 11.44 -23.90 21.56
N LEU A 211 11.49 -22.57 21.57
CA LEU A 211 11.38 -21.75 20.36
C LEU A 211 12.68 -21.01 20.05
N ALA A 212 13.59 -20.87 21.03
CA ALA A 212 14.83 -20.12 20.95
C ALA A 212 16.02 -20.94 21.51
N PRO A 213 16.41 -22.07 20.89
CA PRO A 213 17.36 -23.01 21.49
C PRO A 213 18.74 -22.41 21.79
N ARG A 214 19.18 -21.43 20.98
CA ARG A 214 20.49 -20.79 21.11
C ARG A 214 20.55 -19.63 22.13
N MET A 215 19.42 -19.01 22.45
CA MET A 215 19.37 -17.82 23.32
C MET A 215 18.50 -17.98 24.57
N GLY A 216 17.65 -19.03 24.64
CA GLY A 216 16.61 -19.12 25.67
C GLY A 216 17.13 -19.15 27.10
N LYS A 217 18.30 -19.79 27.33
CA LYS A 217 18.94 -19.84 28.64
C LYS A 217 19.48 -18.46 29.06
N SER A 218 20.28 -17.81 28.19
CA SER A 218 20.83 -16.49 28.49
C SER A 218 19.73 -15.45 28.68
N LEU A 219 18.70 -15.49 27.84
CA LEU A 219 17.55 -14.60 27.93
C LEU A 219 16.78 -14.79 29.25
N ALA A 220 16.64 -16.02 29.76
CA ALA A 220 16.02 -16.25 31.06
C ALA A 220 16.83 -15.60 32.20
N THR A 221 18.15 -15.74 32.18
CA THR A 221 19.04 -15.08 33.15
C THR A 221 18.93 -13.55 33.05
N GLU A 222 18.92 -12.98 31.85
CA GLU A 222 18.72 -11.54 31.63
C GLU A 222 17.36 -11.05 32.16
N ILE A 223 16.29 -11.83 32.00
CA ILE A 223 14.95 -11.49 32.51
C ILE A 223 14.96 -11.45 34.04
N VAL A 224 15.51 -12.47 34.70
CA VAL A 224 15.60 -12.53 36.16
C VAL A 224 16.44 -11.38 36.70
N GLN A 225 17.56 -11.08 36.04
CA GLN A 225 18.38 -9.93 36.39
C GLN A 225 17.59 -8.63 36.25
N ALA A 226 16.90 -8.41 35.12
CA ALA A 226 16.11 -7.20 34.89
C ALA A 226 14.99 -7.03 35.93
N LEU A 227 14.30 -8.11 36.32
CA LEU A 227 13.27 -8.08 37.36
C LEU A 227 13.82 -7.60 38.71
N SER A 228 15.08 -7.88 39.02
CA SER A 228 15.73 -7.43 40.25
C SER A 228 16.06 -5.93 40.27
N GLU A 229 16.09 -5.27 39.11
CA GLU A 229 16.43 -3.84 38.99
C GLU A 229 15.30 -2.91 39.45
N GLN A 230 14.08 -3.41 39.63
CA GLN A 230 12.92 -2.60 40.00
C GLN A 230 12.07 -3.28 41.08
N ALA A 231 12.12 -2.75 42.29
CA ALA A 231 11.25 -3.18 43.39
C ALA A 231 9.89 -2.46 43.42
N VAL A 232 9.81 -1.25 42.85
CA VAL A 232 8.60 -0.42 42.90
C VAL A 232 7.61 -0.86 41.81
N ILE A 233 6.38 -1.15 42.22
CA ILE A 233 5.28 -1.51 41.30
C ILE A 233 4.57 -0.22 40.86
N VAL A 234 4.56 0.03 39.55
CA VAL A 234 3.81 1.15 38.98
C VAL A 234 2.31 0.90 39.11
N PRO A 235 1.49 1.88 39.59
CA PRO A 235 0.04 1.74 39.65
C PRO A 235 -0.56 1.32 38.30
N GLY A 236 -1.50 0.37 38.32
CA GLY A 236 -2.13 -0.16 37.12
C GLY A 236 -1.37 -1.29 36.40
N THR A 237 -0.20 -1.72 36.90
CA THR A 237 0.58 -2.85 36.33
C THR A 237 -0.26 -4.12 36.15
N GLN A 238 -1.24 -4.38 37.03
CA GLN A 238 -2.10 -5.56 36.91
C GLN A 238 -2.94 -5.56 35.63
N ALA A 239 -3.29 -4.39 35.07
CA ALA A 239 -4.00 -4.31 33.79
C ALA A 239 -3.16 -4.88 32.62
N ALA A 240 -1.83 -4.92 32.75
CA ALA A 240 -0.95 -5.55 31.76
C ALA A 240 -1.26 -7.06 31.58
N THR A 241 -1.76 -7.73 32.62
CA THR A 241 -2.17 -9.15 32.54
C THR A 241 -3.29 -9.39 31.52
N ILE A 242 -4.10 -8.36 31.25
CA ILE A 242 -5.19 -8.38 30.28
C ILE A 242 -4.67 -7.94 28.91
N VAL A 243 -3.91 -6.84 28.85
CA VAL A 243 -3.53 -6.22 27.57
C VAL A 243 -2.37 -6.94 26.88
N MET A 244 -1.35 -7.37 27.63
CA MET A 244 -0.11 -7.94 27.06
C MET A 244 -0.35 -9.20 26.20
N PRO A 245 -1.14 -10.21 26.63
CA PRO A 245 -1.37 -11.40 25.80
C PRO A 245 -2.03 -11.08 24.47
N ARG A 246 -2.98 -10.14 24.46
CA ARG A 246 -3.69 -9.72 23.24
C ARG A 246 -2.75 -9.07 22.24
N LEU A 247 -1.86 -8.20 22.71
CA LEU A 247 -0.85 -7.57 21.87
C LEU A 247 0.17 -8.58 21.35
N ALA A 248 0.62 -9.53 22.19
CA ALA A 248 1.53 -10.58 21.78
C ALA A 248 0.92 -11.50 20.70
N GLN A 249 -0.33 -11.92 20.89
CA GLN A 249 -1.10 -12.70 19.91
C GLN A 249 -1.31 -11.93 18.60
N GLN A 250 -1.68 -10.64 18.68
CA GLN A 250 -1.84 -9.79 17.51
C GLN A 250 -0.53 -9.66 16.73
N LEU A 251 0.60 -9.42 17.41
CA LEU A 251 1.90 -9.31 16.76
C LEU A 251 2.33 -10.64 16.12
N ALA A 252 2.08 -11.76 16.77
CA ALA A 252 2.36 -13.09 16.21
C ALA A 252 1.50 -13.38 14.97
N ALA A 253 0.21 -13.05 15.01
CA ALA A 253 -0.70 -13.24 13.88
C ALA A 253 -0.31 -12.36 12.69
N LEU A 254 0.03 -11.09 12.91
CA LEU A 254 0.50 -10.18 11.86
C LEU A 254 1.77 -10.69 11.19
N ARG A 255 2.73 -11.21 11.95
CA ARG A 255 3.95 -11.82 11.39
C ARG A 255 3.63 -13.04 10.53
N LYS A 256 2.75 -13.91 11.02
CA LYS A 256 2.33 -15.09 10.25
C LYS A 256 1.69 -14.69 8.93
N GLN A 257 0.81 -13.68 8.94
CA GLN A 257 0.20 -13.14 7.72
C GLN A 257 1.28 -12.60 6.76
N ARG A 258 2.30 -11.90 7.26
CA ARG A 258 3.41 -11.43 6.42
C ARG A 258 4.20 -12.58 5.79
N ASP A 259 4.45 -13.66 6.52
CA ASP A 259 5.14 -14.83 5.98
C ASP A 259 4.29 -15.52 4.90
N GLU A 260 2.97 -15.61 5.10
CA GLU A 260 2.02 -16.15 4.12
C GLU A 260 1.98 -15.29 2.84
N ILE A 261 1.91 -13.96 2.98
CA ILE A 261 1.94 -13.03 1.84
C ILE A 261 3.30 -13.05 1.13
N ALA A 262 4.40 -13.18 1.87
CA ALA A 262 5.74 -13.26 1.27
C ALA A 262 5.88 -14.48 0.35
N ALA A 263 5.31 -15.64 0.74
CA ALA A 263 5.31 -16.83 -0.08
C ALA A 263 4.49 -16.64 -1.38
N GLU A 264 3.36 -15.92 -1.30
CA GLU A 264 2.52 -15.65 -2.47
C GLU A 264 3.17 -14.63 -3.43
N VAL A 265 3.77 -13.58 -2.88
CA VAL A 265 4.58 -12.62 -3.65
C VAL A 265 5.73 -13.34 -4.35
N GLU A 266 6.42 -14.25 -3.66
CA GLU A 266 7.49 -15.05 -4.25
C GLU A 266 6.98 -15.91 -5.42
N ARG A 267 5.85 -16.59 -5.25
CA ARG A 267 5.22 -17.38 -6.31
C ARG A 267 4.96 -16.56 -7.58
N LEU A 268 4.39 -15.37 -7.44
CA LEU A 268 4.08 -14.48 -8.57
C LEU A 268 5.33 -13.92 -9.23
N VAL A 269 6.31 -13.49 -8.43
CA VAL A 269 7.57 -12.94 -8.96
C VAL A 269 8.32 -14.00 -9.75
N LEU A 270 8.44 -15.22 -9.23
CA LEU A 270 9.13 -16.32 -9.92
C LEU A 270 8.45 -16.73 -11.24
N ALA A 271 7.12 -16.57 -11.33
CA ALA A 271 6.37 -16.84 -12.55
C ALA A 271 6.46 -15.69 -13.58
N HIS A 272 6.93 -14.52 -13.18
CA HIS A 272 6.90 -13.33 -14.04
C HIS A 272 7.99 -13.39 -15.14
N PRO A 273 7.68 -13.05 -16.41
CA PRO A 273 8.63 -13.14 -17.53
C PRO A 273 9.94 -12.35 -17.34
N LEU A 274 9.89 -11.24 -16.59
CA LEU A 274 11.06 -10.41 -16.30
C LEU A 274 11.96 -10.95 -15.16
N TRP A 275 11.55 -12.01 -14.46
CA TRP A 275 12.33 -12.55 -13.33
C TRP A 275 13.80 -12.83 -13.65
N PRO A 276 14.16 -13.57 -14.73
CA PRO A 276 15.56 -13.86 -15.05
C PRO A 276 16.38 -12.60 -15.27
N VAL A 277 15.78 -11.59 -15.91
CA VAL A 277 16.41 -10.29 -16.17
C VAL A 277 16.64 -9.54 -14.86
N LEU A 278 15.62 -9.46 -14.01
CA LEU A 278 15.71 -8.77 -12.73
C LEU A 278 16.78 -9.38 -11.84
N THR A 279 16.84 -10.72 -11.72
CA THR A 279 17.84 -11.39 -10.87
C THR A 279 19.26 -11.38 -11.42
N SER A 280 19.44 -11.04 -12.70
CA SER A 280 20.79 -10.86 -13.25
C SER A 280 21.50 -9.63 -12.67
N MET A 281 20.73 -8.69 -12.10
CA MET A 281 21.26 -7.50 -11.45
C MET A 281 21.74 -7.80 -10.01
N PRO A 282 22.98 -7.42 -9.65
CA PRO A 282 23.49 -7.60 -8.29
C PRO A 282 22.57 -6.97 -7.23
N GLY A 283 22.25 -7.72 -6.19
CA GLY A 283 21.41 -7.26 -5.07
C GLY A 283 19.89 -7.31 -5.32
N VAL A 284 19.44 -7.78 -6.49
CA VAL A 284 18.02 -7.94 -6.79
C VAL A 284 17.56 -9.36 -6.46
N GLY A 285 16.94 -9.51 -5.29
CA GLY A 285 16.20 -10.71 -4.89
C GLY A 285 14.69 -10.56 -5.09
N VAL A 286 13.91 -11.56 -4.68
CA VAL A 286 12.44 -11.62 -4.84
C VAL A 286 11.73 -10.33 -4.41
N ARG A 287 12.00 -9.84 -3.20
CA ARG A 287 11.35 -8.61 -2.68
C ARG A 287 11.69 -7.38 -3.50
N THR A 288 12.96 -7.22 -3.90
CA THR A 288 13.41 -6.11 -4.73
C THR A 288 12.80 -6.20 -6.13
N ALA A 289 12.76 -7.40 -6.71
CA ALA A 289 12.13 -7.67 -8.00
C ALA A 289 10.63 -7.34 -7.95
N ALA A 290 9.92 -7.76 -6.89
CA ALA A 290 8.50 -7.41 -6.69
C ALA A 290 8.28 -5.90 -6.76
N ARG A 291 9.09 -5.13 -6.03
CA ARG A 291 9.00 -3.66 -6.03
C ARG A 291 9.31 -3.05 -7.39
N LEU A 292 10.32 -3.54 -8.09
CA LEU A 292 10.63 -3.07 -9.44
C LEU A 292 9.49 -3.37 -10.42
N LEU A 293 8.87 -4.54 -10.32
CA LEU A 293 7.69 -4.88 -11.12
C LEU A 293 6.54 -3.92 -10.84
N THR A 294 6.12 -3.81 -9.58
CA THR A 294 4.96 -2.99 -9.19
C THR A 294 5.16 -1.50 -9.46
N GLU A 295 6.35 -0.97 -9.23
CA GLU A 295 6.61 0.48 -9.31
C GLU A 295 7.06 0.95 -10.69
N VAL A 296 7.76 0.10 -11.45
CA VAL A 296 8.48 0.51 -12.67
C VAL A 296 7.92 -0.15 -13.92
N ALA A 297 7.53 -1.43 -13.88
CA ALA A 297 7.27 -2.20 -15.11
C ALA A 297 6.12 -1.67 -15.97
N HIS A 298 5.16 -0.95 -15.38
CA HIS A 298 4.05 -0.32 -16.10
C HIS A 298 4.37 1.10 -16.62
N LYS A 299 5.58 1.62 -16.36
CA LYS A 299 6.00 2.98 -16.72
C LYS A 299 7.05 2.93 -17.83
N ALA A 300 6.84 3.74 -18.86
CA ALA A 300 7.86 3.96 -19.89
C ALA A 300 8.78 5.11 -19.46
N PHE A 301 10.09 4.86 -19.46
CA PHE A 301 11.11 5.87 -19.24
C PHE A 301 11.89 6.10 -20.55
N ALA A 302 12.08 7.35 -20.93
CA ALA A 302 12.80 7.71 -22.16
C ALA A 302 14.30 7.33 -22.09
N SER A 303 14.88 7.28 -20.89
CA SER A 303 16.26 6.85 -20.67
C SER A 303 16.45 6.39 -19.22
N ALA A 304 17.59 5.75 -18.94
CA ALA A 304 17.98 5.40 -17.57
C ALA A 304 18.06 6.62 -16.64
N ALA A 305 18.46 7.79 -17.15
CA ALA A 305 18.49 9.03 -16.39
C ALA A 305 17.09 9.48 -15.94
N HIS A 306 16.05 9.24 -16.75
CA HIS A 306 14.67 9.54 -16.34
C HIS A 306 14.17 8.59 -15.26
N LEU A 307 14.59 7.32 -15.27
CA LEU A 307 14.31 6.38 -14.19
C LEU A 307 15.04 6.79 -12.89
N ALA A 308 16.32 7.17 -12.98
CA ALA A 308 17.09 7.65 -11.83
C ALA A 308 16.44 8.89 -11.20
N ALA A 309 16.08 9.88 -12.02
CA ALA A 309 15.39 11.08 -11.55
C ALA A 309 14.02 10.75 -10.91
N TYR A 310 13.28 9.79 -11.46
CA TYR A 310 12.03 9.31 -10.86
C TYR A 310 12.24 8.64 -9.48
N ALA A 311 13.36 7.92 -9.32
CA ALA A 311 13.76 7.30 -8.06
C ALA A 311 14.42 8.29 -7.07
N GLY A 312 14.59 9.56 -7.44
CA GLY A 312 15.21 10.59 -6.61
C GLY A 312 16.74 10.54 -6.57
N LEU A 313 17.38 9.96 -7.58
CA LEU A 313 18.84 9.86 -7.76
C LEU A 313 19.37 10.86 -8.79
#